data_AF-A0A8S3DRS0-F1
#
_entry.id   AF-A0A8S3DRS0-F1
#
_cell.length_a   1.000
_cell.length_b   1.000
_cell.length_c   1.000
_cell.angle_alpha   90.00
_cell.angle_beta   90.00
_cell.angle_gamma   90.00
#
_symmetry.space_group_name_H-M   'P 1'
#
loop_
_entity.id
_entity.type
_entity.pdbx_description
1 polymer ?
#
loop_
_entity_poly.entity_id
_entity_poly.type
_entity_poly.pdbx_seq_one_letter_code
_entity_poly.pdbx_strand_id
1 'polypeptide(L)'
;MAHNVAGLGDKHSQLQKLLSNVDLLLRDLKSDYSARRKRSTSPPPHLSPSQQPSKSPNITTNNELANPIETAMKQFCQWGFQEKDQKLVEKILVEWFTSGTLENILLQWENNSTKEIQIERTPLNILCYNVQGWGSRCLEVIDIVYKVEASICVFTEVGELWNASRVPHFNIFHQHGTNKSGGVCVAIGKHLKGTRIEINVENTVIIDVNGLSETIRVIAIYWPAGQIMMLEDLEPYIIENTIITGDFNASIKEWGSESSDKRDEVRGETLKMGTSDHWPLLITCENVGFDKNKMFPHVNWKAYEAILTLLQDFWTNEQNRGMQADEWYMNYVRFLAALKVRLTQWKEKEKFRPSLPPYLIQKLKE
;
A
#
# COMPACT_ATOMS: atom_id res chain seq x y z
N MET A 1 42.83 -13.87 -8.39
CA MET A 1 41.69 -14.76 -8.10
C MET A 1 40.45 -14.17 -8.73
N ALA A 2 40.13 -14.63 -9.93
CA ALA A 2 38.93 -14.26 -10.68
C ALA A 2 38.17 -15.55 -10.93
N HIS A 3 37.00 -15.72 -10.31
CA HIS A 3 35.97 -16.66 -10.73
C HIS A 3 34.62 -16.24 -10.12
N ASN A 4 33.56 -16.46 -10.90
CA ASN A 4 32.12 -16.37 -10.57
C ASN A 4 31.40 -15.01 -10.74
N VAL A 5 31.18 -14.64 -12.01
CA VAL A 5 30.08 -13.74 -12.45
C VAL A 5 29.15 -14.43 -13.48
N ALA A 6 29.23 -15.76 -13.63
CA ALA A 6 28.57 -16.47 -14.73
C ALA A 6 27.03 -16.72 -14.55
N GLY A 7 26.43 -16.39 -13.42
CA GLY A 7 25.03 -16.79 -13.11
C GLY A 7 23.93 -15.74 -13.38
N LEU A 8 24.27 -14.47 -13.60
CA LEU A 8 23.30 -13.39 -13.77
C LEU A 8 22.93 -13.12 -15.25
N GLY A 9 23.82 -13.46 -16.18
CA GLY A 9 23.60 -13.23 -17.62
C GLY A 9 22.46 -14.08 -18.20
N ASP A 10 22.29 -15.31 -17.72
CA ASP A 10 21.34 -16.26 -18.30
C ASP A 10 19.88 -15.91 -17.96
N LYS A 11 19.61 -15.46 -16.73
CA LYS A 11 18.26 -15.01 -16.34
C LYS A 11 17.84 -13.71 -17.02
N HIS A 12 18.78 -12.79 -17.25
CA HIS A 12 18.49 -11.57 -18.00
C HIS A 12 18.23 -11.86 -19.48
N SER A 13 18.98 -12.79 -20.07
CA SER A 13 18.77 -13.24 -21.45
C SER A 13 17.41 -13.94 -21.63
N GLN A 14 16.98 -14.75 -20.67
CA GLN A 14 15.67 -15.41 -20.72
C GLN A 14 14.51 -14.40 -20.60
N LEU A 15 14.64 -13.40 -19.73
CA LEU A 15 13.65 -12.32 -19.59
C LEU A 15 13.55 -11.45 -20.86
N GLN A 16 14.69 -11.08 -21.45
CA GLN A 16 14.74 -10.33 -22.71
C GLN A 16 14.12 -11.10 -23.87
N LYS A 17 14.36 -12.43 -23.93
CA LYS A 17 13.74 -13.29 -24.94
C LYS A 17 12.21 -13.36 -24.77
N LEU A 18 11.73 -13.44 -23.52
CA LEU A 18 10.30 -13.45 -23.22
C LEU A 18 9.64 -12.11 -23.62
N LEU A 19 10.26 -10.98 -23.26
CA LEU A 19 9.77 -9.64 -23.62
C LEU A 19 9.76 -9.41 -25.13
N SER A 20 10.77 -9.90 -25.85
CA SER A 20 10.81 -9.81 -27.32
C SER A 20 9.70 -10.60 -28.00
N ASN A 21 9.29 -11.75 -27.42
CA ASN A 21 8.18 -12.54 -27.94
C ASN A 21 6.83 -11.86 -27.69
N VAL A 22 6.65 -11.18 -26.55
CA VAL A 22 5.45 -10.39 -26.25
C VAL A 22 5.34 -9.19 -27.19
N ASP A 23 6.44 -8.48 -27.46
CA ASP A 23 6.45 -7.36 -28.40
C ASP A 23 6.17 -7.79 -29.85
N LEU A 24 6.68 -8.96 -30.27
CA LEU A 24 6.35 -9.57 -31.57
C LEU A 24 4.84 -9.89 -31.66
N LEU A 25 4.29 -10.51 -30.62
CA LEU A 25 2.86 -10.83 -30.56
C LEU A 25 1.99 -9.56 -30.64
N LEU A 26 2.37 -8.50 -29.92
CA LEU A 26 1.67 -7.22 -29.93
C LEU A 26 1.78 -6.48 -31.27
N ARG A 27 2.91 -6.62 -31.98
CA ARG A 27 3.08 -6.08 -33.34
C ARG A 27 2.22 -6.83 -34.36
N ASP A 28 2.17 -8.15 -34.28
CA ASP A 28 1.36 -8.98 -35.17
C ASP A 28 -0.13 -8.71 -34.97
N LEU A 29 -0.58 -8.56 -33.72
CA LEU A 29 -1.96 -8.17 -33.40
C LEU A 29 -2.32 -6.76 -33.92
N LYS A 30 -1.41 -5.79 -33.82
CA LYS A 30 -1.61 -4.44 -34.38
C LYS A 30 -1.62 -4.44 -35.91
N SER A 31 -0.78 -5.26 -36.54
CA SER A 31 -0.71 -5.44 -37.98
C SER A 31 -2.00 -6.06 -38.52
N ASP A 32 -2.49 -7.13 -37.88
CA ASP A 32 -3.71 -7.83 -38.29
C ASP A 32 -4.96 -6.97 -38.07
N TYR A 33 -5.01 -6.20 -36.96
CA TYR A 33 -6.05 -5.21 -36.72
C TYR A 33 -6.08 -4.11 -37.82
N SER A 34 -4.91 -3.60 -38.20
CA SER A 34 -4.78 -2.59 -39.26
C SER A 34 -5.14 -3.14 -40.63
N ALA A 35 -4.84 -4.41 -40.91
CA ALA A 35 -5.18 -5.10 -42.14
C ALA A 35 -6.70 -5.37 -42.25
N ARG A 36 -7.36 -5.74 -41.14
CA ARG A 36 -8.81 -5.96 -41.08
C ARG A 36 -9.60 -4.65 -41.23
N ARG A 37 -9.12 -3.56 -40.63
CA ARG A 37 -9.70 -2.22 -40.81
C ARG A 37 -9.70 -1.75 -42.27
N LYS A 38 -8.68 -2.12 -43.05
CA LYS A 38 -8.61 -1.81 -44.49
C LYS A 38 -9.55 -2.66 -45.35
N ARG A 39 -9.78 -3.93 -44.98
CA ARG A 39 -10.69 -4.84 -45.71
C ARG A 39 -12.18 -4.54 -45.49
N SER A 40 -12.52 -3.79 -44.44
CA SER A 40 -13.90 -3.39 -44.11
C SER A 40 -14.49 -2.29 -45.03
N THR A 41 -13.76 -1.82 -46.05
CA THR A 41 -14.21 -0.73 -46.94
C THR A 41 -14.40 -1.15 -48.41
N SER A 42 -14.15 -2.40 -48.76
CA SER A 42 -14.39 -2.92 -50.11
C SER A 42 -15.77 -3.60 -50.20
N PRO A 43 -16.61 -3.28 -51.21
CA PRO A 43 -17.89 -3.95 -51.41
C PRO A 43 -17.68 -5.39 -51.89
N PRO A 44 -18.60 -6.31 -51.55
CA PRO A 44 -18.44 -7.73 -51.83
C PRO A 44 -18.64 -8.05 -53.33
N PRO A 45 -17.88 -8.98 -53.92
CA PRO A 45 -18.12 -9.43 -55.28
C PRO A 45 -19.27 -10.44 -55.33
N HIS A 46 -20.17 -10.25 -56.30
CA HIS A 46 -21.22 -11.21 -56.65
C HIS A 46 -20.61 -12.48 -57.26
N LEU A 47 -21.01 -13.65 -56.76
CA LEU A 47 -20.76 -14.94 -57.42
C LEU A 47 -22.00 -15.84 -57.41
N SER A 48 -22.22 -16.45 -58.58
CA SER A 48 -23.33 -17.31 -59.00
C SER A 48 -23.17 -18.77 -58.52
N PRO A 49 -24.22 -19.61 -58.62
CA PRO A 49 -24.24 -20.96 -58.04
C PRO A 49 -23.89 -22.06 -59.05
N SER A 50 -23.07 -23.04 -58.62
CA SER A 50 -23.26 -24.49 -58.84
C SER A 50 -21.94 -25.24 -58.66
N GLN A 51 -21.92 -26.23 -57.76
CA GLN A 51 -21.26 -27.53 -57.95
C GLN A 51 -21.54 -28.46 -56.74
N GLN A 52 -21.82 -29.73 -57.06
CA GLN A 52 -22.26 -30.81 -56.16
C GLN A 52 -21.14 -31.34 -55.24
N PRO A 53 -21.47 -31.93 -54.08
CA PRO A 53 -20.46 -32.49 -53.17
C PRO A 53 -20.13 -33.95 -53.47
N SER A 54 -18.82 -34.23 -53.54
CA SER A 54 -18.23 -35.58 -53.51
C SER A 54 -18.18 -36.12 -52.07
N LYS A 55 -18.55 -37.39 -51.90
CA LYS A 55 -18.55 -38.13 -50.62
C LYS A 55 -17.13 -38.33 -50.07
N SER A 56 -16.90 -37.87 -48.84
CA SER A 56 -15.68 -38.09 -48.06
C SER A 56 -15.86 -39.26 -47.07
N PRO A 57 -14.78 -39.95 -46.67
CA PRO A 57 -14.84 -41.19 -45.91
C PRO A 57 -15.15 -40.95 -44.42
N ASN A 58 -15.93 -41.86 -43.84
CA ASN A 58 -16.25 -41.90 -42.41
C ASN A 58 -14.99 -42.10 -41.56
N ILE A 59 -14.46 -41.00 -41.01
CA ILE A 59 -13.55 -41.04 -39.88
C ILE A 59 -14.43 -41.17 -38.64
N THR A 60 -14.48 -42.37 -38.06
CA THR A 60 -15.06 -42.62 -36.74
C THR A 60 -14.18 -41.95 -35.68
N THR A 61 -14.40 -40.66 -35.47
CA THR A 61 -13.87 -39.94 -34.30
C THR A 61 -14.63 -40.42 -33.07
N ASN A 62 -14.07 -41.38 -32.34
CA ASN A 62 -14.41 -41.61 -30.94
C ASN A 62 -13.97 -40.37 -30.14
N ASN A 63 -14.76 -39.30 -30.24
CA ASN A 63 -14.68 -38.14 -29.36
C ASN A 63 -15.31 -38.54 -28.03
N GLU A 64 -14.58 -39.32 -27.22
CA GLU A 64 -14.73 -39.17 -25.78
C GLU A 64 -14.48 -37.69 -25.49
N LEU A 65 -15.51 -37.00 -25.00
CA LEU A 65 -15.45 -35.61 -24.57
C LEU A 65 -14.45 -35.53 -23.42
N ALA A 66 -13.17 -35.42 -23.78
CA ALA A 66 -12.09 -35.34 -22.82
C ALA A 66 -12.41 -34.19 -21.87
N ASN A 67 -12.40 -34.49 -20.58
CA ASN A 67 -12.65 -33.49 -19.55
C ASN A 67 -11.65 -32.32 -19.77
N PRO A 68 -12.14 -31.09 -20.02
CA PRO A 68 -11.27 -29.96 -20.36
C PRO A 68 -10.27 -29.67 -19.23
N ILE A 69 -10.63 -29.96 -17.99
CA ILE A 69 -9.75 -29.82 -16.82
C ILE A 69 -8.62 -30.84 -16.89
N GLU A 70 -8.91 -32.12 -17.18
CA GLU A 70 -7.86 -33.16 -17.29
C GLU A 70 -6.89 -32.85 -18.43
N THR A 71 -7.39 -32.35 -19.56
CA THR A 71 -6.58 -31.94 -20.70
C THR A 71 -5.66 -30.78 -20.33
N ALA A 72 -6.20 -29.74 -19.69
CA ALA A 72 -5.45 -28.59 -19.20
C ALA A 72 -4.39 -29.01 -18.17
N MET A 73 -4.74 -29.86 -17.21
CA MET A 73 -3.81 -30.33 -16.18
C MET A 73 -2.70 -31.21 -16.75
N LYS A 74 -2.98 -32.03 -17.78
CA LYS A 74 -1.95 -32.81 -18.48
C LYS A 74 -0.93 -31.90 -19.16
N GLN A 75 -1.37 -30.85 -19.84
CA GLN A 75 -0.49 -29.84 -20.44
C GLN A 75 0.32 -29.12 -19.35
N PHE A 76 -0.34 -28.74 -18.26
CA PHE A 76 0.29 -28.04 -17.15
C PHE A 76 1.39 -28.85 -16.46
N CYS A 77 1.18 -30.16 -16.29
CA CYS A 77 2.20 -31.09 -15.80
C CYS A 77 3.41 -31.18 -16.73
N GLN A 78 3.20 -31.15 -18.05
CA GLN A 78 4.29 -31.18 -19.04
C GLN A 78 5.16 -29.91 -19.00
N TRP A 79 4.62 -28.78 -18.54
CA TRP A 79 5.37 -27.53 -18.37
C TRP A 79 6.25 -27.51 -17.10
N GLY A 80 6.23 -28.54 -16.27
CA GLY A 80 7.12 -28.67 -15.11
C GLY A 80 6.79 -27.76 -13.93
N PHE A 81 5.52 -27.38 -13.75
CA PHE A 81 5.09 -26.59 -12.59
C PHE A 81 5.18 -27.39 -11.28
N GLN A 82 5.38 -26.70 -10.16
CA GLN A 82 5.39 -27.34 -8.84
C GLN A 82 3.98 -27.80 -8.44
N GLU A 83 3.87 -28.91 -7.70
CA GLU A 83 2.58 -29.49 -7.28
C GLU A 83 1.66 -28.48 -6.58
N LYS A 84 2.21 -27.58 -5.76
CA LYS A 84 1.43 -26.50 -5.11
C LYS A 84 0.78 -25.54 -6.11
N ASP A 85 1.46 -25.24 -7.21
CA ASP A 85 0.95 -24.35 -8.26
C ASP A 85 -0.06 -25.09 -9.13
N GLN A 86 0.15 -26.39 -9.35
CA GLN A 86 -0.81 -27.29 -10.02
C GLN A 86 -2.15 -27.34 -9.27
N LYS A 87 -2.13 -27.58 -7.96
CA LYS A 87 -3.35 -27.59 -7.13
C LYS A 87 -4.09 -26.25 -7.15
N LEU A 88 -3.35 -25.14 -7.18
CA LEU A 88 -3.94 -23.81 -7.27
C LEU A 88 -4.61 -23.60 -8.65
N VAL A 89 -3.93 -23.92 -9.74
CA VAL A 89 -4.45 -23.80 -11.11
C VAL A 89 -5.66 -24.71 -11.30
N GLU A 90 -5.59 -25.97 -10.87
CA GLU A 90 -6.71 -26.92 -10.92
C GLU A 90 -7.95 -26.35 -10.23
N LYS A 91 -7.79 -25.79 -9.02
CA LYS A 91 -8.89 -25.15 -8.29
C LYS A 91 -9.52 -24.01 -9.09
N ILE A 92 -8.70 -23.16 -9.73
CA ILE A 92 -9.19 -22.02 -10.54
C ILE A 92 -9.95 -22.53 -11.77
N LEU A 93 -9.45 -23.56 -12.44
CA LEU A 93 -10.13 -24.17 -13.60
C LEU A 93 -11.45 -24.83 -13.19
N VAL A 94 -11.48 -25.53 -12.06
CA VAL A 94 -12.73 -26.10 -11.52
C VAL A 94 -13.75 -24.99 -11.28
N GLU A 95 -13.37 -23.89 -10.62
CA GLU A 95 -14.25 -22.73 -10.41
C GLU A 95 -14.75 -22.18 -11.76
N TRP A 96 -13.85 -21.99 -12.73
CA TRP A 96 -14.17 -21.48 -14.05
C TRP A 96 -15.18 -22.35 -14.81
N PHE A 97 -14.93 -23.66 -14.92
CA PHE A 97 -15.78 -24.58 -15.68
C PHE A 97 -17.10 -24.92 -14.98
N THR A 98 -17.25 -24.63 -13.69
CA THR A 98 -18.47 -24.92 -12.92
C THR A 98 -19.38 -23.71 -12.70
N SER A 99 -18.91 -22.47 -12.91
CA SER A 99 -19.67 -21.25 -12.58
C SER A 99 -20.90 -20.96 -13.47
N GLY A 100 -21.05 -21.69 -14.59
CA GLY A 100 -22.19 -21.61 -15.50
C GLY A 100 -22.21 -20.38 -16.42
N THR A 101 -21.73 -19.22 -15.95
CA THR A 101 -21.59 -17.99 -16.76
C THR A 101 -20.30 -17.26 -16.44
N LEU A 102 -19.84 -16.41 -17.37
CA LEU A 102 -18.71 -15.51 -17.15
C LEU A 102 -18.97 -14.54 -16.00
N GLU A 103 -20.17 -13.96 -15.92
CA GLU A 103 -20.53 -12.99 -14.88
C GLU A 103 -20.39 -13.59 -13.47
N ASN A 104 -20.89 -14.82 -13.29
CA ASN A 104 -20.87 -15.50 -12.00
C ASN A 104 -19.43 -15.71 -11.51
N ILE A 105 -18.52 -16.15 -12.38
CA ILE A 105 -17.14 -16.43 -11.99
C ILE A 105 -16.37 -15.14 -11.68
N LEU A 106 -16.62 -14.07 -12.44
CA LEU A 106 -15.98 -12.77 -12.20
C LEU A 106 -16.41 -12.20 -10.86
N LEU A 107 -17.72 -12.20 -10.55
CA LEU A 107 -18.24 -11.77 -9.26
C LEU A 107 -17.68 -12.62 -8.10
N GLN A 108 -17.62 -13.95 -8.28
CA GLN A 108 -17.04 -14.85 -7.28
C GLN A 108 -15.57 -14.51 -6.99
N TRP A 109 -14.78 -14.23 -8.02
CA TRP A 109 -13.36 -13.91 -7.90
C TRP A 109 -13.10 -12.52 -7.34
N GLU A 110 -13.89 -11.53 -7.74
CA GLU A 110 -13.87 -10.16 -7.21
C GLU A 110 -14.15 -10.15 -5.70
N ASN A 111 -15.14 -10.94 -5.27
CA ASN A 111 -15.51 -11.07 -3.86
C ASN A 111 -14.56 -11.94 -3.05
N ASN A 112 -13.65 -12.71 -3.66
CA ASN A 112 -12.71 -13.55 -2.92
C ASN A 112 -11.62 -12.74 -2.19
N SER A 113 -11.55 -11.42 -2.39
CA SER A 113 -10.66 -10.51 -1.66
C SER A 113 -11.07 -10.22 -0.22
N THR A 114 -12.28 -10.60 0.21
CA THR A 114 -12.90 -10.14 1.47
C THR A 114 -12.79 -11.11 2.63
N LYS A 115 -11.79 -12.00 2.67
CA LYS A 115 -11.38 -12.51 3.98
C LYS A 115 -10.87 -11.31 4.76
N GLU A 116 -11.74 -10.71 5.57
CA GLU A 116 -11.46 -9.59 6.45
C GLU A 116 -10.16 -9.90 7.16
N ILE A 117 -9.08 -9.30 6.68
CA ILE A 117 -7.87 -9.24 7.45
C ILE A 117 -8.29 -8.38 8.61
N GLN A 118 -8.37 -8.96 9.80
CA GLN A 118 -8.49 -8.17 11.01
C GLN A 118 -7.26 -7.26 11.03
N ILE A 119 -7.47 -6.04 10.57
CA ILE A 119 -6.43 -5.03 10.52
C ILE A 119 -6.16 -4.72 11.99
N GLU A 120 -5.07 -5.28 12.53
CA GLU A 120 -4.57 -4.88 13.85
C GLU A 120 -4.21 -3.40 13.75
N ARG A 121 -5.14 -2.54 14.20
CA ARG A 121 -4.88 -1.11 14.33
C ARG A 121 -4.01 -0.91 15.55
N THR A 122 -2.82 -0.35 15.32
CA THR A 122 -2.00 0.15 16.43
C THR A 122 -2.41 1.60 16.67
N PRO A 123 -2.76 1.98 17.92
CA PRO A 123 -3.16 3.34 18.22
C PRO A 123 -2.02 4.31 17.92
N LEU A 124 -2.37 5.55 17.56
CA LEU A 124 -1.41 6.63 17.42
C LEU A 124 -1.07 7.20 18.80
N ASN A 125 0.17 7.05 19.21
CA ASN A 125 0.70 7.65 20.45
C ASN A 125 1.37 8.98 20.14
N ILE A 126 0.94 10.04 20.82
CA ILE A 126 1.49 11.40 20.73
C ILE A 126 2.05 11.79 22.10
N LEU A 127 3.35 12.03 22.18
CA LEU A 127 4.00 12.49 23.40
C LEU A 127 4.06 14.02 23.40
N CYS A 128 3.56 14.67 24.45
CA CYS A 128 3.69 16.11 24.65
C CYS A 128 4.55 16.36 25.89
N TYR A 129 5.63 17.15 25.78
CA TYR A 129 6.55 17.35 26.90
C TYR A 129 7.20 18.75 26.86
N ASN A 130 6.97 19.55 27.90
CA ASN A 130 7.78 20.74 28.16
C ASN A 130 9.15 20.31 28.71
N VAL A 131 10.18 20.43 27.88
CA VAL A 131 11.50 19.89 28.19
C VAL A 131 12.37 20.84 29.01
N GLN A 132 11.96 22.10 29.21
CA GLN A 132 12.73 23.17 29.88
C GLN A 132 14.23 23.18 29.49
N GLY A 133 14.51 23.17 28.20
CA GLY A 133 15.84 23.13 27.61
C GLY A 133 16.20 21.76 27.06
N TRP A 134 16.28 21.65 25.73
CA TRP A 134 16.62 20.40 25.06
C TRP A 134 18.01 19.87 25.46
N GLY A 135 19.00 20.76 25.61
CA GLY A 135 20.39 20.38 25.84
C GLY A 135 20.61 19.57 27.12
N SER A 136 19.90 19.90 28.20
CA SER A 136 20.02 19.22 29.49
C SER A 136 19.20 17.92 29.55
N ARG A 137 18.13 17.80 28.76
CA ARG A 137 17.16 16.69 28.86
C ARG A 137 17.06 15.78 27.64
N CYS A 138 17.88 15.98 26.61
CA CYS A 138 17.76 15.22 25.35
C CYS A 138 17.80 13.68 25.52
N LEU A 139 18.63 13.15 26.43
CA LEU A 139 18.71 11.71 26.68
C LEU A 139 17.45 11.17 27.37
N GLU A 140 16.92 11.92 28.34
CA GLU A 140 15.67 11.58 29.02
C GLU A 140 14.50 11.56 28.01
N VAL A 141 14.44 12.58 27.14
CA VAL A 141 13.44 12.65 26.07
C VAL A 141 13.51 11.42 25.16
N ILE A 142 14.72 11.04 24.73
CA ILE A 142 14.90 9.87 23.85
C ILE A 142 14.41 8.59 24.53
N ASP A 143 14.74 8.38 25.81
CA ASP A 143 14.28 7.19 26.57
C ASP A 143 12.76 7.13 26.65
N ILE A 144 12.11 8.25 27.01
CA ILE A 144 10.65 8.33 27.13
C ILE A 144 9.98 8.03 25.78
N VAL A 145 10.44 8.66 24.69
CA VAL A 145 9.89 8.47 23.34
C VAL A 145 9.84 6.99 22.96
N TYR A 146 10.92 6.23 23.21
CA TYR A 146 10.95 4.80 22.89
C TYR A 146 10.12 3.97 23.85
N LYS A 147 10.10 4.32 25.14
CA LYS A 147 9.33 3.59 26.16
C LYS A 147 7.83 3.64 25.91
N VAL A 148 7.31 4.76 25.41
CA VAL A 148 5.87 4.91 25.10
C VAL A 148 5.52 4.65 23.64
N GLU A 149 6.51 4.24 22.84
CA GLU A 149 6.35 4.00 21.39
C GLU A 149 5.69 5.19 20.67
N ALA A 150 6.04 6.41 21.05
CA ALA A 150 5.43 7.61 20.48
C ALA A 150 5.75 7.72 18.99
N SER A 151 4.74 8.04 18.19
CA SER A 151 4.90 8.22 16.73
C SER A 151 5.01 9.69 16.34
N ILE A 152 4.42 10.56 17.18
CA ILE A 152 4.51 12.01 17.10
C ILE A 152 4.95 12.49 18.48
N CYS A 153 5.89 13.43 18.52
CA CYS A 153 6.27 14.08 19.77
C CYS A 153 6.22 15.59 19.60
N VAL A 154 5.65 16.28 20.58
CA VAL A 154 5.58 17.73 20.68
C VAL A 154 6.39 18.15 21.90
N PHE A 155 7.47 18.88 21.66
CA PHE A 155 8.34 19.40 22.69
C PHE A 155 8.23 20.92 22.75
N THR A 156 7.99 21.45 23.94
CA THR A 156 7.96 22.89 24.23
C THR A 156 9.13 23.26 25.14
N GLU A 157 9.44 24.55 25.18
CA GLU A 157 10.65 25.08 25.83
C GLU A 157 11.93 24.36 25.41
N VAL A 158 12.07 24.07 24.12
CA VAL A 158 13.29 23.42 23.63
C VAL A 158 14.51 24.34 23.72
N GLY A 159 14.28 25.65 23.84
CA GLY A 159 15.27 26.69 23.80
C GLY A 159 15.95 26.70 22.44
N GLU A 160 17.26 26.55 22.49
CA GLU A 160 18.14 26.90 21.39
C GLU A 160 18.86 25.61 20.90
N LEU A 161 18.48 25.11 19.71
CA LEU A 161 18.83 23.74 19.22
C LEU A 161 20.20 23.60 18.51
N TRP A 162 21.20 24.44 18.83
CA TRP A 162 22.37 24.69 17.95
C TRP A 162 23.22 23.48 17.58
N ASN A 163 23.16 22.40 18.36
CA ASN A 163 23.89 21.14 18.13
C ASN A 163 23.13 19.94 18.73
N ALA A 164 21.81 20.04 18.77
CA ALA A 164 20.98 19.09 19.48
C ALA A 164 21.10 17.66 18.91
N SER A 165 21.37 16.69 19.79
CA SER A 165 21.16 15.26 19.52
C SER A 165 19.76 15.07 18.94
N ARG A 166 19.70 14.59 17.69
CA ARG A 166 18.43 14.30 17.02
C ARG A 166 17.82 13.07 17.66
N VAL A 167 16.49 13.07 17.84
CA VAL A 167 15.76 11.84 18.17
C VAL A 167 15.92 10.86 17.01
N PRO A 168 16.59 9.71 17.17
CA PRO A 168 16.83 8.81 16.06
C PRO A 168 15.51 8.27 15.50
N HIS A 169 15.44 8.11 14.19
CA HIS A 169 14.22 7.67 13.47
C HIS A 169 13.06 8.66 13.44
N PHE A 170 13.28 9.93 13.80
CA PHE A 170 12.30 11.00 13.61
C PHE A 170 12.79 12.04 12.60
N ASN A 171 11.83 12.67 11.91
CA ASN A 171 12.00 13.93 11.21
C ASN A 171 11.61 15.05 12.17
N ILE A 172 12.45 16.08 12.27
CA ILE A 172 12.30 17.15 13.26
C ILE A 172 11.88 18.44 12.55
N PHE A 173 10.83 19.08 13.06
CA PHE A 173 10.35 20.39 12.63
C PHE A 173 10.40 21.34 13.82
N HIS A 174 11.11 22.45 13.68
CA HIS A 174 11.39 23.36 14.79
C HIS A 174 10.99 24.79 14.45
N GLN A 175 10.37 25.47 15.40
CA GLN A 175 10.18 26.91 15.40
C GLN A 175 10.93 27.50 16.59
N HIS A 176 11.84 28.43 16.32
CA HIS A 176 12.55 29.14 17.37
C HIS A 176 11.60 29.98 18.22
N GLY A 177 11.89 30.08 19.51
CA GLY A 177 11.06 30.81 20.44
C GLY A 177 11.27 32.32 20.43
N THR A 178 10.37 33.02 21.12
CA THR A 178 10.46 34.48 21.35
C THR A 178 11.36 34.87 22.52
N ASN A 179 11.81 33.88 23.30
CA ASN A 179 12.71 34.06 24.43
C ASN A 179 13.73 32.91 24.49
N LYS A 180 14.73 33.01 25.38
CA LYS A 180 15.84 32.05 25.49
C LYS A 180 15.40 30.61 25.80
N SER A 181 14.32 30.44 26.55
CA SER A 181 13.82 29.13 26.95
C SER A 181 12.78 28.58 25.98
N GLY A 182 12.16 29.44 25.16
CA GLY A 182 11.00 29.10 24.35
C GLY A 182 11.31 28.24 23.13
N GLY A 183 10.37 28.21 22.20
CA GLY A 183 10.46 27.43 20.98
C GLY A 183 9.74 26.10 21.08
N VAL A 184 9.43 25.56 19.91
CA VAL A 184 8.63 24.35 19.75
C VAL A 184 9.32 23.42 18.76
N CYS A 185 9.33 22.14 19.08
CA CYS A 185 9.84 21.08 18.22
C CYS A 185 8.79 19.99 18.06
N VAL A 186 8.42 19.68 16.83
CA VAL A 186 7.59 18.52 16.48
C VAL A 186 8.47 17.45 15.86
N ALA A 187 8.52 16.28 16.49
CA ALA A 187 9.20 15.11 15.96
C ALA A 187 8.17 14.13 15.37
N ILE A 188 8.32 13.77 14.10
CA ILE A 188 7.46 12.80 13.41
C ILE A 188 8.27 11.54 13.07
N GLY A 189 7.83 10.37 13.51
CA GLY A 189 8.50 9.11 13.20
C GLY A 189 8.66 8.91 11.69
N LYS A 190 9.82 8.45 11.21
CA LYS A 190 10.14 8.29 9.77
C LYS A 190 9.25 7.30 9.02
N HIS A 191 8.46 6.52 9.74
CA HIS A 191 7.43 5.65 9.17
C HIS A 191 6.15 6.43 8.77
N LEU A 192 6.03 7.69 9.21
CA LEU A 192 5.05 8.68 8.81
C LEU A 192 5.70 9.76 7.92
N LYS A 193 4.87 10.50 7.20
CA LYS A 193 5.29 11.66 6.40
C LYS A 193 4.70 12.93 6.98
N GLY A 194 5.55 13.78 7.56
CA GLY A 194 5.19 15.13 8.00
C GLY A 194 5.46 16.17 6.91
N THR A 195 4.52 17.09 6.70
CA THR A 195 4.66 18.27 5.83
C THR A 195 4.42 19.52 6.67
N ARG A 196 5.41 20.42 6.75
CA ARG A 196 5.26 21.68 7.48
C ARG A 196 4.35 22.64 6.72
N ILE A 197 3.48 23.31 7.45
CA ILE A 197 2.70 24.44 6.96
C ILE A 197 3.41 25.71 7.42
N GLU A 198 3.76 26.55 6.47
CA GLU A 198 4.40 27.84 6.76
C GLU A 198 3.36 28.80 7.31
N ILE A 199 3.67 29.37 8.48
CA ILE A 199 2.82 30.30 9.21
C ILE A 199 3.68 31.40 9.82
N ASN A 200 3.05 32.53 10.12
CA ASN A 200 3.69 33.66 10.81
C ASN A 200 3.14 33.81 12.24
N VAL A 201 3.05 32.70 12.98
CA VAL A 201 2.68 32.70 14.39
C VAL A 201 3.89 32.22 15.19
N GLU A 202 4.38 33.07 16.07
CA GLU A 202 5.56 32.78 16.89
C GLU A 202 5.28 31.59 17.82
N ASN A 203 6.35 30.87 18.21
CA ASN A 203 6.28 29.70 19.07
C ASN A 203 5.26 28.63 18.62
N THR A 204 4.98 28.53 17.32
CA THR A 204 3.99 27.58 16.78
C THR A 204 4.58 26.78 15.62
N VAL A 205 4.29 25.48 15.59
CA VAL A 205 4.64 24.58 14.47
C VAL A 205 3.36 23.87 14.03
N ILE A 206 3.04 23.94 12.74
CA ILE A 206 1.90 23.20 12.15
C ILE A 206 2.40 22.18 11.14
N ILE A 207 2.06 20.91 11.36
CA ILE A 207 2.46 19.78 10.51
C ILE A 207 1.23 19.00 10.05
N ASP A 208 1.11 18.77 8.75
CA ASP A 208 0.23 17.74 8.19
C ASP A 208 0.95 16.38 8.21
N VAL A 209 0.37 15.42 8.93
CA VAL A 209 0.89 14.07 9.13
C VAL A 209 0.11 13.09 8.25
N ASN A 210 0.84 12.44 7.36
CA ASN A 210 0.34 11.47 6.39
C ASN A 210 0.92 10.07 6.68
N GLY A 211 0.25 9.03 6.16
CA GLY A 211 0.63 7.62 6.38
C GLY A 211 -0.16 6.92 7.47
N LEU A 212 -1.23 7.57 7.96
CA LEU A 212 -2.27 7.02 8.83
C LEU A 212 -3.50 6.69 7.98
N SER A 213 -4.58 6.19 8.62
CA SER A 213 -5.88 6.00 7.98
C SER A 213 -6.46 7.28 7.38
N GLU A 214 -6.11 8.43 7.96
CA GLU A 214 -6.50 9.77 7.51
C GLU A 214 -5.36 10.77 7.75
N THR A 215 -5.42 11.93 7.09
CA THR A 215 -4.45 13.01 7.37
C THR A 215 -4.83 13.67 8.69
N ILE A 216 -3.87 13.78 9.61
CA ILE A 216 -4.01 14.57 10.84
C ILE A 216 -3.17 15.84 10.72
N ARG A 217 -3.69 16.96 11.21
CA ARG A 217 -2.91 18.17 11.44
C ARG A 217 -2.52 18.29 12.90
N VAL A 218 -1.24 18.49 13.18
CA VAL A 218 -0.74 18.78 14.53
C VAL A 218 -0.34 20.25 14.60
N ILE A 219 -0.98 21.00 15.48
CA ILE A 219 -0.63 22.37 15.84
C ILE A 219 0.03 22.33 17.22
N ALA A 220 1.35 22.48 17.23
CA ALA A 220 2.16 22.49 18.44
C ALA A 220 2.48 23.92 18.87
N ILE A 221 2.17 24.27 20.12
CA ILE A 221 2.25 25.65 20.62
C ILE A 221 3.07 25.70 21.92
N TYR A 222 3.93 26.69 22.04
CA TYR A 222 4.42 27.16 23.32
C TYR A 222 3.96 28.59 23.52
N TRP A 223 3.20 28.85 24.58
CA TRP A 223 2.72 30.18 24.91
C TRP A 223 3.49 30.66 26.14
N PRO A 224 4.49 31.55 26.00
CA PRO A 224 5.24 32.06 27.13
C PRO A 224 4.35 32.80 28.14
N ALA A 225 4.66 32.64 29.43
CA ALA A 225 3.97 33.37 30.49
C ALA A 225 3.98 34.89 30.26
N GLY A 226 2.81 35.52 30.37
CA GLY A 226 2.63 36.97 30.21
C GLY A 226 2.53 37.46 28.76
N GLN A 227 2.64 36.60 27.76
CA GLN A 227 2.31 36.97 26.37
C GLN A 227 0.79 36.88 26.14
N ILE A 228 0.28 37.69 25.21
CA ILE A 228 -1.10 37.59 24.72
C ILE A 228 -1.03 36.93 23.35
N MET A 229 -1.72 35.80 23.18
CA MET A 229 -1.91 35.11 21.91
C MET A 229 -3.40 35.05 21.63
N MET A 230 -3.78 35.27 20.38
CA MET A 230 -5.16 35.16 19.91
C MET A 230 -5.33 33.79 19.27
N LEU A 231 -6.21 32.94 19.81
CA LEU A 231 -6.46 31.61 19.21
C LEU A 231 -7.09 31.74 17.81
N GLU A 232 -7.72 32.88 17.55
CA GLU A 232 -8.29 33.29 16.26
C GLU A 232 -7.22 33.28 15.14
N ASP A 233 -5.95 33.53 15.47
CA ASP A 233 -4.84 33.46 14.51
C ASP A 233 -4.61 32.04 13.99
N LEU A 234 -5.12 31.02 14.69
CA LEU A 234 -5.01 29.61 14.32
C LEU A 234 -6.20 29.09 13.54
N GLU A 235 -7.36 29.77 13.58
CA GLU A 235 -8.59 29.35 12.93
C GLU A 235 -8.43 28.97 11.45
N PRO A 236 -7.68 29.72 10.61
CA PRO A 236 -7.50 29.37 9.20
C PRO A 236 -6.77 28.05 8.97
N TYR A 237 -6.09 27.54 10.00
CA TYR A 237 -5.30 26.31 9.93
C TYR A 237 -6.02 25.12 10.56
N ILE A 238 -7.18 25.30 11.18
CA ILE A 238 -7.96 24.19 11.77
C ILE A 238 -8.74 23.48 10.65
N ILE A 239 -8.55 22.15 10.56
CA ILE A 239 -9.27 21.22 9.69
C ILE A 239 -9.92 20.10 10.51
N GLU A 240 -10.72 19.24 9.85
CA GLU A 240 -11.54 18.17 10.45
C GLU A 240 -10.76 17.20 11.37
N ASN A 241 -9.44 17.06 11.22
CA ASN A 241 -8.59 16.20 12.05
C ASN A 241 -7.41 16.95 12.66
N THR A 242 -7.69 18.03 13.39
CA THR A 242 -6.65 18.86 14.02
C THR A 242 -6.45 18.52 15.48
N ILE A 243 -5.20 18.26 15.85
CA ILE A 243 -4.74 18.11 17.24
C ILE A 243 -3.96 19.37 17.60
N ILE A 244 -4.49 20.16 18.52
CA ILE A 244 -3.81 21.34 19.08
C ILE A 244 -3.26 20.94 20.44
N THR A 245 -1.95 21.07 20.63
CA THR A 245 -1.29 20.64 21.88
C THR A 245 -0.01 21.44 22.14
N GLY A 246 0.47 21.36 23.37
CA GLY A 246 1.68 22.03 23.82
C GLY A 246 1.50 22.61 25.22
N ASP A 247 2.22 23.69 25.50
CA ASP A 247 2.16 24.38 26.79
C ASP A 247 1.60 25.78 26.58
N PHE A 248 0.38 25.99 27.07
CA PHE A 248 -0.36 27.24 26.91
C PHE A 248 -0.09 28.24 28.04
N ASN A 249 0.66 27.87 29.10
CA ASN A 249 0.80 28.64 30.35
C ASN A 249 -0.53 29.26 30.85
N ALA A 250 -1.64 28.57 30.60
CA ALA A 250 -2.99 28.99 30.92
C ALA A 250 -3.64 27.95 31.83
N SER A 251 -4.45 28.43 32.77
CA SER A 251 -5.28 27.57 33.62
C SER A 251 -6.73 27.74 33.19
N ILE A 252 -7.33 26.67 32.68
CA ILE A 252 -8.74 26.59 32.27
C ILE A 252 -9.38 25.47 33.09
N LYS A 253 -10.58 25.72 33.64
CA LYS A 253 -11.19 24.77 34.57
C LYS A 253 -11.60 23.46 33.88
N GLU A 254 -12.03 23.61 32.64
CA GLU A 254 -12.56 22.59 31.74
C GLU A 254 -11.48 21.57 31.29
N TRP A 255 -10.20 21.84 31.49
CA TRP A 255 -9.09 20.92 31.17
C TRP A 255 -8.78 19.90 32.28
N GLY A 256 -9.65 19.82 33.31
CA GLY A 256 -9.47 18.89 34.42
C GLY A 256 -9.07 19.54 35.73
N SER A 257 -9.51 20.78 35.99
CA SER A 257 -9.80 21.15 37.39
C SER A 257 -11.18 20.58 37.74
N GLU A 258 -11.18 19.48 38.50
CA GLU A 258 -12.32 18.79 39.14
C GLU A 258 -13.54 18.31 38.32
N SER A 259 -13.71 18.62 37.04
CA SER A 259 -14.76 17.94 36.24
C SER A 259 -14.49 17.88 34.74
N SER A 260 -14.60 16.69 34.16
CA SER A 260 -14.48 16.41 32.73
C SER A 260 -15.86 16.17 32.09
N ASP A 261 -16.07 16.71 30.88
CA ASP A 261 -17.25 16.44 30.03
C ASP A 261 -17.05 15.26 29.06
N LYS A 262 -18.13 14.88 28.36
CA LYS A 262 -18.36 13.61 27.63
C LYS A 262 -17.61 13.43 26.29
N ARG A 263 -16.35 13.85 26.16
CA ARG A 263 -15.52 13.56 24.96
C ARG A 263 -14.65 12.32 25.17
N ASP A 264 -15.25 11.14 24.98
CA ASP A 264 -14.73 9.81 25.38
C ASP A 264 -13.68 9.14 24.47
N GLU A 265 -13.02 9.82 23.51
CA GLU A 265 -12.18 9.11 22.50
C GLU A 265 -10.68 9.40 22.52
N VAL A 266 -10.22 10.41 23.25
CA VAL A 266 -8.79 10.74 23.38
C VAL A 266 -8.38 10.61 24.83
N ARG A 267 -7.53 9.62 25.13
CA ARG A 267 -7.02 9.39 26.48
C ARG A 267 -5.68 10.08 26.66
N GLY A 268 -5.62 11.02 27.60
CA GLY A 268 -4.38 11.64 28.06
C GLY A 268 -3.91 10.98 29.37
N GLU A 269 -2.67 10.53 29.43
CA GLU A 269 -2.02 10.02 30.63
C GLU A 269 -0.81 10.87 30.98
N THR A 270 -0.77 11.42 32.21
CA THR A 270 0.43 12.08 32.73
C THR A 270 1.45 11.04 33.18
N LEU A 271 2.60 11.02 32.51
CA LEU A 271 3.70 10.11 32.80
C LEU A 271 4.53 10.66 33.96
N LYS A 272 4.43 10.04 35.14
CA LYS A 272 5.26 10.39 36.31
C LYS A 272 6.67 9.79 36.20
N MET A 273 7.37 10.12 35.14
CA MET A 273 8.74 9.69 34.86
C MET A 273 9.59 10.86 34.38
N GLY A 274 10.90 10.79 34.65
CA GLY A 274 11.84 11.86 34.35
C GLY A 274 12.21 12.68 35.58
N THR A 275 13.02 13.71 35.34
CA THR A 275 13.56 14.61 36.37
C THR A 275 12.92 16.00 36.38
N SER A 276 12.03 16.28 35.42
CA SER A 276 11.28 17.53 35.30
C SER A 276 10.12 17.61 36.28
N ASP A 277 9.79 18.83 36.71
CA ASP A 277 8.54 19.15 37.39
C ASP A 277 7.37 19.32 36.42
N HIS A 278 7.64 19.40 35.11
CA HIS A 278 6.66 19.29 34.03
C HIS A 278 6.60 17.85 33.55
N TRP A 279 5.58 17.11 33.95
CA TRP A 279 5.43 15.72 33.55
C TRP A 279 5.02 15.58 32.08
N PRO A 280 5.61 14.66 31.31
CA PRO A 280 5.16 14.37 29.96
C PRO A 280 3.70 13.90 29.94
N LEU A 281 2.97 14.29 28.90
CA LEU A 281 1.61 13.84 28.61
C LEU A 281 1.63 12.90 27.42
N LEU A 282 1.13 11.68 27.60
CA LEU A 282 0.89 10.74 26.51
C LEU A 282 -0.57 10.85 26.07
N ILE A 283 -0.78 11.18 24.81
CA ILE A 283 -2.10 11.18 24.18
C ILE A 283 -2.18 9.94 23.28
N THR A 284 -3.17 9.10 23.52
CA THR A 284 -3.41 7.89 22.73
C THR A 284 -4.69 8.05 21.92
N CYS A 285 -4.58 7.97 20.60
CA CYS A 285 -5.72 7.96 19.69
C CYS A 285 -6.01 6.53 19.23
N GLU A 286 -7.08 5.91 19.73
CA GLU A 286 -7.42 4.52 19.40
C GLU A 286 -8.01 4.37 17.99
N ASN A 287 -8.74 5.39 17.54
CA ASN A 287 -9.43 5.39 16.24
C ASN A 287 -8.53 5.80 15.09
N VAL A 288 -7.47 6.56 15.36
CA VAL A 288 -6.47 6.95 14.39
C VAL A 288 -5.22 6.12 14.63
N GLY A 289 -4.89 5.26 13.68
CA GLY A 289 -3.84 4.29 13.88
C GLY A 289 -3.11 3.92 12.63
N PHE A 290 -2.15 3.03 12.83
CA PHE A 290 -1.47 2.34 11.76
C PHE A 290 -2.29 1.13 11.39
N ASP A 291 -2.59 0.99 10.10
CA ASP A 291 -2.89 -0.32 9.56
C ASP A 291 -1.58 -1.11 9.60
N LYS A 292 -1.32 -1.82 10.72
CA LYS A 292 -0.31 -2.88 10.75
C LYS A 292 -0.89 -4.07 9.98
N ASN A 293 -1.13 -3.88 8.69
CA ASN A 293 -1.13 -5.00 7.77
C ASN A 293 0.32 -5.51 7.74
N LYS A 294 0.63 -6.37 8.71
CA LYS A 294 1.76 -7.30 8.63
C LYS A 294 1.66 -8.11 7.35
N MET A 295 0.50 -8.15 6.71
CA MET A 295 0.29 -8.80 5.43
C MET A 295 0.51 -7.86 4.24
N PHE A 296 1.16 -8.34 3.19
CA PHE A 296 1.19 -7.67 1.88
C PHE A 296 0.55 -8.58 0.84
N PRO A 297 -0.09 -8.01 -0.20
CA PRO A 297 -0.66 -8.80 -1.27
C PRO A 297 0.46 -9.39 -2.13
N HIS A 298 0.41 -10.70 -2.36
CA HIS A 298 1.33 -11.41 -3.21
C HIS A 298 0.56 -12.22 -4.24
N VAL A 299 0.60 -11.78 -5.49
CA VAL A 299 -0.03 -12.46 -6.62
C VAL A 299 0.86 -13.64 -7.04
N ASN A 300 0.27 -14.83 -7.21
CA ASN A 300 0.97 -15.94 -7.85
C ASN A 300 0.99 -15.73 -9.38
N TRP A 301 1.97 -14.94 -9.87
CA TRP A 301 2.11 -14.60 -11.29
C TRP A 301 2.30 -15.81 -12.20
N LYS A 302 2.93 -16.89 -11.70
CA LYS A 302 3.08 -18.14 -12.46
C LYS A 302 1.74 -18.80 -12.73
N ALA A 303 0.89 -18.90 -11.71
CA ALA A 303 -0.48 -19.40 -11.89
C ALA A 303 -1.31 -18.44 -12.76
N TYR A 304 -1.07 -17.13 -12.66
CA TYR A 304 -1.75 -16.12 -13.48
C TYR A 304 -1.48 -16.36 -14.98
N GLU A 305 -0.20 -16.43 -15.36
CA GLU A 305 0.23 -16.70 -16.75
C GLU A 305 -0.30 -18.05 -17.28
N ALA A 306 -0.27 -19.08 -16.43
CA ALA A 306 -0.81 -20.39 -16.76
C ALA A 306 -2.30 -20.34 -17.13
N ILE A 307 -3.11 -19.67 -16.30
CA ILE A 307 -4.54 -19.55 -16.52
C ILE A 307 -4.84 -18.73 -17.78
N LEU A 308 -4.08 -17.65 -18.03
CA LEU A 308 -4.23 -16.88 -19.27
C LEU A 308 -3.97 -17.74 -20.51
N THR A 309 -2.92 -18.57 -20.47
CA THR A 309 -2.59 -19.46 -21.58
C THR A 309 -3.69 -20.51 -21.79
N LEU A 310 -4.16 -21.15 -20.71
CA LEU A 310 -5.16 -22.20 -20.78
C LEU A 310 -6.55 -21.69 -21.22
N LEU A 311 -6.87 -20.42 -20.92
CA LEU A 311 -8.15 -19.81 -21.30
C LEU A 311 -8.06 -18.96 -22.59
N GLN A 312 -6.94 -18.99 -23.30
CA GLN A 312 -6.75 -18.18 -24.51
C GLN A 312 -7.75 -18.53 -25.62
N ASP A 313 -8.05 -19.83 -25.81
CA ASP A 313 -9.00 -20.28 -26.82
C ASP A 313 -10.42 -19.80 -26.52
N PHE A 314 -10.82 -19.76 -25.24
CA PHE A 314 -12.11 -19.21 -24.82
C PHE A 314 -12.23 -17.75 -25.25
N TRP A 315 -11.25 -16.91 -24.90
CA TRP A 315 -11.29 -15.47 -25.21
C TRP A 315 -11.23 -15.19 -26.71
N THR A 316 -10.48 -16.00 -27.46
CA THR A 316 -10.42 -15.93 -28.92
C THR A 316 -11.78 -16.27 -29.54
N ASN A 317 -12.46 -17.29 -29.02
CA ASN A 317 -13.79 -17.69 -29.48
C ASN A 317 -14.86 -16.65 -29.13
N GLU A 318 -14.82 -16.06 -27.94
CA GLU A 318 -15.73 -14.97 -27.55
C GLU A 318 -15.56 -13.75 -28.46
N GLN A 319 -14.33 -13.40 -28.84
CA GLN A 319 -14.08 -12.31 -29.80
C GLN A 319 -14.68 -12.61 -31.18
N ASN A 320 -14.57 -13.86 -31.64
CA ASN A 320 -15.04 -14.29 -32.96
C ASN A 320 -16.57 -14.46 -33.04
N ARG A 321 -17.27 -14.59 -31.90
CA ARG A 321 -18.74 -14.71 -31.84
C ARG A 321 -19.50 -13.42 -32.18
N GLY A 322 -18.78 -12.34 -32.53
CA GLY A 322 -19.39 -11.08 -32.95
C GLY A 322 -19.81 -10.17 -31.79
N MET A 323 -19.30 -10.42 -30.58
CA MET A 323 -19.38 -9.45 -29.48
C MET A 323 -18.79 -8.12 -29.94
N GLN A 324 -19.41 -7.00 -29.56
CA GLN A 324 -18.84 -5.70 -29.90
C GLN A 324 -17.44 -5.58 -29.29
N ALA A 325 -16.51 -4.99 -30.03
CA ALA A 325 -15.11 -4.92 -29.61
C ALA A 325 -14.94 -4.28 -28.23
N ASP A 326 -15.74 -3.27 -27.92
CA ASP A 326 -15.72 -2.57 -26.63
C ASP A 326 -16.24 -3.46 -25.49
N GLU A 327 -17.34 -4.19 -25.72
CA GLU A 327 -17.91 -5.11 -24.73
C GLU A 327 -16.95 -6.27 -24.41
N TRP A 328 -16.36 -6.88 -25.46
CA TRP A 328 -15.36 -7.92 -25.30
C TRP A 328 -14.14 -7.41 -24.52
N TYR A 329 -13.66 -6.21 -24.85
CA TYR A 329 -12.51 -5.62 -24.19
C TYR A 329 -12.79 -5.36 -22.70
N MET A 330 -13.96 -4.81 -22.37
CA MET A 330 -14.36 -4.56 -20.98
C MET A 330 -14.46 -5.86 -20.17
N ASN A 331 -15.07 -6.90 -20.75
CA ASN A 331 -15.14 -8.22 -20.12
C ASN A 331 -13.76 -8.85 -19.92
N TYR A 332 -12.86 -8.71 -20.90
CA TYR A 332 -11.50 -9.22 -20.78
C TYR A 332 -10.69 -8.47 -19.70
N VAL A 333 -10.76 -7.14 -19.65
CA VAL A 333 -10.08 -6.34 -18.61
C VAL A 333 -10.61 -6.70 -17.22
N ARG A 334 -11.93 -6.86 -17.07
CA ARG A 334 -12.54 -7.30 -15.82
C ARG A 334 -12.07 -8.69 -15.42
N PHE A 335 -11.99 -9.62 -16.35
CA PHE A 335 -11.40 -10.94 -16.12
C PHE A 335 -9.95 -10.87 -15.62
N LEU A 336 -9.10 -10.06 -16.26
CA LEU A 336 -7.71 -9.90 -15.83
C LEU A 336 -7.61 -9.37 -14.39
N ALA A 337 -8.47 -8.42 -14.02
CA ALA A 337 -8.55 -7.86 -12.68
C ALA A 337 -9.06 -8.88 -11.65
N ALA A 338 -10.17 -9.56 -11.94
CA ALA A 338 -10.77 -10.58 -11.07
C ALA A 338 -9.82 -11.76 -10.84
N LEU A 339 -9.16 -12.26 -11.89
CA LEU A 339 -8.17 -13.32 -11.79
C LEU A 339 -6.98 -12.91 -10.89
N LYS A 340 -6.52 -11.66 -11.00
CA LYS A 340 -5.43 -11.14 -10.17
C LYS A 340 -5.85 -11.14 -8.70
N VAL A 341 -7.06 -10.64 -8.40
CA VAL A 341 -7.63 -10.64 -7.05
C VAL A 341 -7.69 -12.08 -6.53
N ARG A 342 -8.25 -13.00 -7.31
CA ARG A 342 -8.39 -14.41 -6.94
C ARG A 342 -7.06 -15.11 -6.66
N LEU A 343 -5.99 -14.75 -7.38
CA LEU A 343 -4.65 -15.30 -7.22
C LEU A 343 -3.77 -14.53 -6.21
N THR A 344 -4.31 -13.47 -5.60
CA THR A 344 -3.61 -12.71 -4.55
C THR A 344 -3.71 -13.46 -3.23
N GLN A 345 -2.56 -13.72 -2.62
CA GLN A 345 -2.45 -14.24 -1.25
C GLN A 345 -1.85 -13.17 -0.36
N TRP A 346 -2.39 -13.02 0.84
CA TRP A 346 -1.83 -12.14 1.85
C TRP A 346 -0.72 -12.85 2.61
N LYS A 347 0.49 -12.28 2.59
CA LYS A 347 1.70 -12.87 3.18
C LYS A 347 2.32 -11.95 4.22
N GLU A 348 2.86 -12.51 5.30
CA GLU A 348 3.51 -11.73 6.35
C GLU A 348 4.80 -11.05 5.85
N LYS A 349 4.87 -9.73 5.92
CA LYS A 349 5.95 -8.84 5.49
C LYS A 349 7.29 -9.18 6.16
N GLU A 350 7.26 -9.58 7.42
CA GLU A 350 8.48 -9.94 8.18
C GLU A 350 9.15 -11.21 7.67
N LYS A 351 8.39 -12.16 7.09
CA LYS A 351 8.95 -13.39 6.51
C LYS A 351 9.52 -13.20 5.11
N PHE A 352 9.17 -12.12 4.40
CA PHE A 352 9.49 -11.93 2.99
C PHE A 352 10.33 -10.69 2.67
N ARG A 353 10.70 -9.87 3.66
CA ARG A 353 11.83 -8.96 3.44
C ARG A 353 13.07 -9.83 3.28
N PRO A 354 13.84 -9.73 2.18
CA PRO A 354 15.21 -10.17 2.24
C PRO A 354 15.84 -9.35 3.38
N SER A 355 16.23 -10.02 4.46
CA SER A 355 17.25 -9.44 5.33
C SER A 355 18.36 -8.99 4.39
N LEU A 356 18.81 -7.73 4.54
CA LEU A 356 20.02 -7.30 3.85
C LEU A 356 21.03 -8.43 4.02
N PRO A 357 21.63 -8.95 2.93
CA PRO A 357 22.64 -10.00 3.03
C PRO A 357 23.57 -9.70 4.20
N PRO A 358 23.88 -10.68 5.08
CA PRO A 358 24.57 -10.40 6.34
C PRO A 358 25.82 -9.51 6.21
N TYR A 359 26.52 -9.60 5.07
CA TYR A 359 27.67 -8.75 4.74
C TYR A 359 27.34 -7.25 4.58
N LEU A 360 26.16 -6.88 4.06
CA LEU A 360 25.71 -5.48 3.99
C LEU A 360 25.33 -4.95 5.36
N ILE A 361 24.74 -5.79 6.22
CA ILE A 361 24.46 -5.42 7.60
C ILE A 361 25.77 -5.15 8.35
N GLN A 362 26.80 -5.94 8.13
CA GLN A 362 28.12 -5.75 8.75
C GLN A 362 28.78 -4.43 8.29
N LYS A 363 28.75 -4.13 6.99
CA LYS A 363 29.28 -2.86 6.43
C LYS A 363 28.56 -1.60 6.90
N LEU A 364 27.29 -1.70 7.30
CA LEU A 364 26.53 -0.56 7.84
C LEU A 364 26.80 -0.32 9.33
N LYS A 365 27.49 -1.26 10.01
CA LYS A 365 27.91 -1.13 11.41
C LYS A 365 29.33 -0.58 11.56
N GLU A 366 30.11 -0.63 10.49
CA GLU A 366 31.40 0.06 10.32
C GLU A 366 31.16 1.51 9.90
#